data_AF-A0A523XVJ5-F1
#
_entry.id   AF-A0A523XVJ5-F1
#
_cell.length_a   1.000
_cell.length_b   1.000
_cell.length_c   1.000
_cell.angle_alpha   90.00
_cell.angle_beta   90.00
_cell.angle_gamma   90.00
#
_symmetry.space_group_name_H-M   'P 1'
#
loop_
_entity.id
_entity.type
_entity.pdbx_description
1 polymer ?
#
loop_
_entity_poly.entity_id
_entity_poly.type
_entity_poly.pdbx_seq_one_letter_code
_entity_poly.pdbx_strand_id
1 'polypeptide(L)'
;MKSCLVFVIWTNPLFLESIRALLNHPEIRLVGASSDFSQAQKEIAALRPNVVIIEGSSVSSPIDCETLPILKSGSRVIQMSLDDNELNLFQHQHRTLAKAEDLLAMILEEGDMK
;
A
#
# COMPACT_ATOMS: atom_id res chain seq x y z
N MET A 1 1.57 -6.36 -20.79
CA MET A 1 1.05 -5.72 -19.56
C MET A 1 2.10 -5.91 -18.49
N LYS A 2 2.46 -4.83 -17.78
CA LYS A 2 3.58 -4.82 -16.83
C LYS A 2 3.02 -5.15 -15.45
N SER A 3 3.59 -6.16 -14.77
CA SER A 3 3.13 -6.55 -13.44
C SER A 3 3.37 -5.42 -12.44
N CYS A 4 2.32 -5.04 -11.68
CA CYS A 4 2.39 -4.07 -10.60
C CYS A 4 3.01 -4.71 -9.37
N LEU A 5 4.16 -4.18 -8.93
CA LEU A 5 4.90 -4.65 -7.77
C LEU A 5 4.38 -3.96 -6.51
N VAL A 6 3.88 -4.74 -5.56
CA VAL A 6 3.28 -4.24 -4.32
C VAL A 6 4.10 -4.66 -3.12
N PHE A 7 4.33 -3.73 -2.20
CA PHE A 7 4.92 -4.00 -0.88
C PHE A 7 3.92 -3.64 0.22
N VAL A 8 3.86 -4.42 1.30
CA VAL A 8 2.89 -4.19 2.39
C VAL A 8 3.62 -3.97 3.72
N ILE A 9 3.32 -2.86 4.38
CA ILE A 9 3.68 -2.60 5.77
C ILE A 9 2.45 -2.82 6.63
N TRP A 10 2.57 -3.65 7.66
CA TRP A 10 1.44 -4.08 8.48
C TRP A 10 1.80 -4.11 9.97
N THR A 11 0.81 -3.85 10.82
CA THR A 11 0.90 -4.03 12.27
C THR A 11 0.09 -5.27 12.69
N ASN A 12 -1.07 -5.50 12.04
CA ASN A 12 -1.93 -6.64 12.27
C ASN A 12 -1.70 -7.74 11.23
N PRO A 13 -1.35 -8.99 11.63
CA PRO A 13 -1.18 -10.09 10.69
C PRO A 13 -2.42 -10.36 9.81
N LEU A 14 -3.62 -10.12 10.32
CA LEU A 14 -4.86 -10.30 9.56
C LEU A 14 -5.01 -9.28 8.42
N PHE A 15 -4.40 -8.11 8.56
CA PHE A 15 -4.35 -7.13 7.48
C PHE A 15 -3.55 -7.69 6.30
N LEU A 16 -2.35 -8.23 6.55
CA LEU A 16 -1.53 -8.83 5.49
C LEU A 16 -2.26 -9.97 4.76
N GLU A 17 -2.92 -10.86 5.50
CA GLU A 17 -3.68 -11.96 4.90
C GLU A 17 -4.87 -11.46 4.07
N SER A 18 -5.54 -10.42 4.55
CA SER A 18 -6.64 -9.76 3.82
C SER A 18 -6.14 -9.13 2.51
N ILE A 19 -5.00 -8.43 2.55
CA ILE A 19 -4.37 -7.85 1.36
C ILE A 19 -3.92 -8.95 0.39
N ARG A 20 -3.35 -10.06 0.87
CA ARG A 20 -2.98 -11.19 0.01
C ARG A 20 -4.18 -11.78 -0.72
N ALA A 21 -5.29 -11.99 -0.01
CA ALA A 21 -6.52 -12.49 -0.61
C ALA A 21 -7.09 -11.50 -1.63
N LEU A 22 -7.07 -10.21 -1.31
CA LEU A 22 -7.61 -9.14 -2.14
C LEU A 22 -6.79 -8.91 -3.42
N LEU A 23 -5.46 -8.99 -3.30
CA LEU A 23 -4.53 -8.76 -4.40
C LEU A 23 -4.17 -10.04 -5.16
N ASN A 24 -4.97 -11.10 -5.02
CA ASN A 24 -4.80 -12.34 -5.78
C ASN A 24 -5.21 -12.14 -7.26
N HIS A 25 -4.41 -11.35 -7.98
CA HIS A 25 -4.63 -10.95 -9.36
C HIS A 25 -3.35 -11.21 -10.18
N PRO A 26 -3.45 -11.76 -11.41
CA PRO A 26 -2.27 -12.15 -12.21
C PRO A 26 -1.34 -10.99 -12.57
N GLU A 27 -1.85 -9.76 -12.52
CA GLU A 27 -1.07 -8.55 -12.83
C GLU A 27 -0.46 -7.89 -11.59
N ILE A 28 -0.76 -8.40 -10.39
CA ILE A 28 -0.24 -7.87 -9.13
C ILE A 28 0.72 -8.88 -8.54
N ARG A 29 1.92 -8.42 -8.20
CA ARG A 29 2.92 -9.24 -7.51
C ARG A 29 3.26 -8.60 -6.17
N LEU A 30 2.91 -9.29 -5.09
CA LEU A 30 3.42 -8.94 -3.77
C LEU A 30 4.92 -9.27 -3.72
N VAL A 31 5.78 -8.25 -3.69
CA VAL A 31 7.24 -8.40 -3.72
C VAL A 31 7.86 -8.45 -2.32
N GLY A 32 7.13 -8.01 -1.30
CA GLY A 32 7.58 -8.05 0.08
C GLY A 32 6.50 -7.60 1.05
N ALA A 33 6.70 -7.93 2.32
CA ALA A 33 5.88 -7.44 3.40
C ALA A 33 6.69 -7.38 4.70
N SER A 34 6.50 -6.35 5.51
CA SER A 34 7.21 -6.18 6.77
C SER A 34 6.30 -5.58 7.84
N SER A 35 6.48 -6.02 9.09
CA SER A 35 5.87 -5.38 10.26
C SER A 35 6.80 -4.41 10.98
N ASP A 36 8.04 -4.30 10.52
CA ASP A 36 9.03 -3.34 11.01
C ASP A 36 9.23 -2.25 9.94
N PHE A 37 8.94 -1.00 10.29
CA PHE A 37 9.08 0.15 9.39
C PHE A 37 10.52 0.41 8.96
N SER A 38 11.50 0.23 9.86
CA SER A 38 12.91 0.43 9.54
C SER A 38 13.43 -0.64 8.57
N GLN A 39 12.96 -1.88 8.73
CA GLN A 39 13.23 -2.94 7.77
C GLN A 39 12.53 -2.70 6.43
N ALA A 40 11.25 -2.28 6.48
CA ALA A 40 10.46 -1.98 5.29
C ALA A 40 11.12 -0.93 4.42
N GLN A 41 11.68 0.14 5.00
CA GLN A 41 12.38 1.17 4.24
C GLN A 41 13.57 0.62 3.44
N LYS A 42 14.36 -0.29 4.03
CA LYS A 42 15.50 -0.93 3.35
C LYS A 42 15.02 -1.81 2.21
N GLU A 43 13.98 -2.60 2.44
CA GLU A 43 13.40 -3.50 1.45
C GLU A 43 12.74 -2.74 0.30
N ILE A 44 11.98 -1.68 0.59
CA ILE A 44 11.35 -0.81 -0.42
C ILE A 44 12.42 -0.15 -1.30
N ALA A 45 13.51 0.35 -0.71
CA ALA A 45 14.61 0.93 -1.47
C ALA A 45 15.29 -0.08 -2.40
N ALA A 46 15.41 -1.34 -1.98
CA ALA A 46 16.02 -2.41 -2.76
C ALA A 46 15.09 -2.98 -3.84
N LEU A 47 13.81 -3.20 -3.50
CA LEU A 47 12.81 -3.85 -4.35
C LEU A 47 12.13 -2.86 -5.31
N ARG A 48 12.14 -1.57 -5.00
CA ARG A 48 11.50 -0.49 -5.77
C ARG A 48 10.08 -0.85 -6.22
N PRO A 49 9.16 -1.16 -5.27
CA PRO A 49 7.78 -1.47 -5.60
C PRO A 49 7.09 -0.27 -6.28
N ASN A 50 6.11 -0.56 -7.13
CA ASN A 50 5.23 0.46 -7.72
C ASN A 50 4.33 1.07 -6.65
N VAL A 51 3.78 0.21 -5.78
CA VAL A 51 2.83 0.58 -4.74
C VAL A 51 3.31 0.07 -3.39
N VAL A 52 3.24 0.92 -2.37
CA VAL A 52 3.41 0.54 -0.96
C VAL A 52 2.09 0.72 -0.26
N ILE A 53 1.55 -0.37 0.31
CA ILE A 53 0.36 -0.35 1.16
C ILE A 53 0.82 -0.30 2.60
N ILE A 54 0.29 0.62 3.40
CA ILE A 54 0.61 0.79 4.81
C ILE A 54 -0.67 0.63 5.62
N GLU A 55 -0.66 -0.25 6.61
CA GLU A 55 -1.74 -0.29 7.59
C GLU A 55 -1.72 0.98 8.44
N GLY A 56 -2.81 1.75 8.37
CA GLY A 56 -3.06 2.92 9.18
C GLY A 56 -3.83 2.57 10.45
N SER A 57 -3.80 3.46 11.43
CA SER A 57 -4.68 3.43 12.61
C SER A 57 -5.62 4.62 12.56
N SER A 58 -6.81 4.49 13.15
CA SER A 58 -7.79 5.59 13.32
C SER A 58 -7.24 6.81 14.09
N VAL A 59 -6.09 6.67 14.76
CA VAL A 59 -5.48 7.70 15.62
C VAL A 59 -4.29 8.41 14.95
N SER A 60 -3.77 7.87 13.85
CA SER A 60 -2.61 8.44 13.19
C SER A 60 -2.99 9.56 12.21
N SER A 61 -2.25 10.67 12.30
CA SER A 61 -2.31 11.74 11.31
C SER A 61 -1.92 11.18 9.94
N PRO A 62 -2.49 11.68 8.84
CA PRO A 62 -2.08 11.28 7.50
C PRO A 62 -0.58 11.52 7.24
N ILE A 63 0.11 12.33 8.05
CA ILE A 63 1.56 12.53 7.94
C ILE A 63 2.22 12.10 9.25
N ASP A 64 2.29 10.79 9.47
CA ASP A 64 3.24 10.27 10.44
C ASP A 64 4.66 10.39 9.87
N CYS A 65 5.63 10.78 10.70
CA CYS A 65 7.04 10.93 10.30
C CYS A 65 7.62 9.68 9.61
N GLU A 66 7.02 8.51 9.85
CA GLU A 66 7.47 7.21 9.35
C GLU A 66 7.11 6.96 7.87
N THR A 67 6.10 7.65 7.33
CA THR A 67 5.66 7.49 5.92
C THR A 67 6.40 8.43 4.96
N LEU A 68 6.93 9.55 5.45
CA LEU A 68 7.68 10.54 4.67
C LEU A 68 8.90 9.96 3.91
N PRO A 69 9.73 9.06 4.49
CA PRO A 69 10.85 8.45 3.77
C PRO A 69 10.39 7.54 2.63
N ILE A 70 9.23 6.88 2.80
CA ILE A 70 8.66 6.00 1.78
C ILE A 70 8.11 6.82 0.62
N LEU A 71 7.45 7.95 0.89
CA LEU A 71 6.99 8.86 -0.17
C LEU A 71 8.14 9.37 -1.05
N LYS A 72 9.34 9.52 -0.48
CA LYS A 72 10.54 9.93 -1.23
C LYS A 72 11.12 8.82 -2.12
N SER A 73 10.70 7.55 -1.99
CA SER A 73 11.19 6.46 -2.84
C SER A 73 10.66 6.53 -4.28
N GLY A 74 9.61 7.35 -4.51
CA GLY A 74 8.91 7.41 -5.80
C GLY A 74 7.85 6.33 -5.98
N SER A 75 7.61 5.49 -4.95
CA SER A 75 6.48 4.57 -4.91
C SER A 75 5.17 5.31 -4.60
N ARG A 76 4.05 4.86 -5.15
CA ARG A 76 2.72 5.33 -4.73
C ARG A 76 2.40 4.72 -3.36
N VAL A 77 2.04 5.56 -2.40
CA VAL A 77 1.72 5.11 -1.04
C VAL A 77 0.21 5.11 -0.83
N ILE A 78 -0.30 3.98 -0.36
CA ILE A 78 -1.71 3.73 -0.04
C ILE A 78 -1.77 3.39 1.44
N GLN A 79 -2.43 4.21 2.26
CA GLN A 79 -2.68 3.90 3.66
C GLN A 79 -4.10 3.35 3.82
N MET A 80 -4.26 2.25 4.55
CA MET A 80 -5.56 1.60 4.77
C MET A 80 -5.75 1.29 6.24
N SER A 81 -6.89 1.65 6.80
CA SER A 81 -7.28 1.25 8.16
C SER A 81 -8.37 0.17 8.10
N LEU A 82 -8.27 -0.84 8.97
CA LEU A 82 -9.35 -1.81 9.17
C LEU A 82 -10.47 -1.25 10.07
N ASP A 83 -10.18 -0.21 10.85
CA ASP A 83 -11.12 0.33 11.85
C ASP A 83 -12.32 1.00 11.17
N ASP A 84 -12.10 1.70 10.05
CA ASP A 84 -13.09 2.64 9.51
C ASP A 84 -13.48 2.34 8.05
N ASN A 85 -13.01 1.23 7.45
CA ASN A 85 -13.10 0.96 6.00
C ASN A 85 -12.55 2.11 5.13
N GLU A 86 -11.76 3.02 5.70
CA GLU A 86 -11.25 4.19 4.99
C GLU A 86 -9.85 3.95 4.42
N LEU A 87 -9.63 4.48 3.21
CA LEU A 87 -8.35 4.46 2.50
C LEU A 87 -7.85 5.89 2.31
N ASN A 88 -6.64 6.15 2.81
CA ASN A 88 -5.97 7.43 2.66
C ASN A 88 -4.88 7.28 1.58
N LEU A 89 -5.09 7.89 0.40
CA LEU A 89 -4.15 7.83 -0.71
C LEU A 89 -3.16 9.01 -0.67
N PHE A 90 -1.86 8.73 -0.61
CA PHE A 90 -0.85 9.78 -0.62
C PHE A 90 -0.39 10.11 -2.03
N GLN A 91 -1.29 10.74 -2.78
CA GLN A 91 -1.01 11.61 -3.93
C GLN A 91 -2.12 12.69 -4.05
N HIS A 92 -2.28 13.51 -2.99
CA HIS A 92 -3.22 14.64 -2.93
C HIS A 92 -4.73 14.27 -3.05
N GLN A 93 -5.15 13.03 -2.84
CA GLN A 93 -6.57 12.64 -2.92
C GLN A 93 -6.99 11.76 -1.74
N HIS A 94 -8.02 12.18 -1.00
CA HIS A 94 -8.70 11.34 -0.02
C HIS A 94 -9.88 10.65 -0.72
N ARG A 95 -9.99 9.32 -0.66
CA ARG A 95 -11.11 8.56 -1.24
C ARG A 95 -11.51 7.41 -0.32
N THR A 96 -12.75 7.45 0.16
CA THR A 96 -13.39 6.30 0.80
C THR A 96 -13.62 5.21 -0.25
N LEU A 97 -13.16 3.99 0.00
CA LEU A 97 -13.54 2.84 -0.84
C LEU A 97 -14.88 2.29 -0.39
N ALA A 98 -15.74 1.95 -1.35
CA ALA A 98 -17.00 1.28 -1.06
C ALA A 98 -16.83 -0.24 -1.10
N LYS A 99 -15.88 -0.74 -1.90
CA LYS A 99 -15.65 -2.18 -2.13
C LYS A 99 -14.18 -2.53 -2.30
N ALA A 100 -13.85 -3.79 -2.04
CA ALA A 100 -12.51 -4.36 -2.24
C ALA A 100 -12.03 -4.23 -3.71
N GLU A 101 -12.95 -4.29 -4.66
CA GLU A 101 -12.72 -4.11 -6.09
C GLU A 101 -12.14 -2.73 -6.44
N ASP A 102 -12.47 -1.71 -5.65
CA ASP A 102 -11.97 -0.35 -5.85
C ASP A 102 -10.45 -0.28 -5.57
N LEU A 103 -9.93 -1.08 -4.63
CA LEU A 103 -8.49 -1.18 -4.38
C LEU A 103 -7.76 -1.81 -5.57
N LEU A 104 -8.32 -2.88 -6.12
CA LEU A 104 -7.77 -3.56 -7.30
C LEU A 104 -7.68 -2.60 -8.49
N ALA A 105 -8.76 -1.88 -8.79
CA ALA A 105 -8.78 -0.90 -9.86
C ALA A 105 -7.68 0.17 -9.68
N MET A 106 -7.52 0.70 -8.46
CA MET A 106 -6.51 1.71 -8.17
C MET A 106 -5.07 1.22 -8.31
N ILE A 107 -4.79 -0.05 -7.97
CA ILE A 107 -3.45 -0.62 -8.11
C ILE A 107 -3.15 -0.92 -9.59
N LEU A 108 -4.17 -1.28 -10.37
CA LEU A 108 -4.03 -1.56 -11.80
C LEU A 108 -3.88 -0.28 -12.65
N GLU A 109 -4.52 0.84 -12.27
CA GLU A 109 -4.35 2.14 -12.95
C GLU A 109 -2.87 2.61 -13.02
N GLU A 110 -2.04 2.24 -12.03
CA GLU A 110 -0.59 2.53 -12.05
C GLU A 110 0.21 1.65 -13.02
N GLY A 111 -0.29 0.45 -13.34
CA GLY A 111 0.35 -0.47 -14.28
C GLY A 111 0.27 0.02 -15.73
N ASP A 112 -0.71 0.88 -16.04
CA ASP A 112 -1.06 1.33 -17.39
C ASP A 112 -0.57 2.76 -17.69
N MET A 113 -0.34 3.60 -16.67
CA MET A 113 0.22 4.95 -16.83
C MET A 113 1.77 4.94 -16.89
N LYS A 114 2.36 4.41 -17.97
CA LYS A 114 3.70 4.83 -18.46
C LYS A 114 4.07 4.33 -19.84
#